data_AF-A0A539CYC0-F1
#
_entry.id   AF-A0A539CYC0-F1
#
_cell.length_a   1.000
_cell.length_b   1.000
_cell.length_c   1.000
_cell.angle_alpha   90.00
_cell.angle_beta   90.00
_cell.angle_gamma   90.00
#
_symmetry.space_group_name_H-M   'P 1'
#
loop_
_entity.id
_entity.type
_entity.pdbx_description
1 polymer ?
#
loop_
_entity_poly.entity_id
_entity_poly.type
_entity_poly.pdbx_seq_one_letter_code
_entity_poly.pdbx_strand_id
1 'polypeptide(L)' 'MGFAKTEEEWQSRASAFLKAKMKETGVTYVELVKRLKKHGFKETEASITMKLKRGTFAATFLLACLAALEIDGVRLEDI' A
#
# COMPACT_ATOMS: atom_id res chain seq x y z
N MET A 1 6.26 11.79 -19.07
CA MET A 1 5.83 10.92 -17.95
C MET A 1 6.88 9.84 -17.80
N GLY A 2 7.57 9.78 -16.66
CA GLY A 2 8.72 8.88 -16.47
C GLY A 2 8.42 7.83 -15.42
N PHE A 3 8.38 6.58 -15.83
CA PHE A 3 8.42 5.44 -14.90
C PHE A 3 9.66 5.57 -13.99
N ALA A 4 9.56 5.03 -12.77
CA ALA A 4 10.71 4.96 -11.87
C ALA A 4 11.87 4.22 -12.55
N LYS A 5 13.09 4.73 -12.37
CA LYS A 5 14.28 4.26 -13.10
C LYS A 5 15.15 3.34 -12.25
N THR A 6 15.01 3.38 -10.93
CA THR A 6 15.72 2.52 -9.99
C THR A 6 14.75 1.76 -9.08
N GLU A 7 15.20 0.65 -8.51
CA GLU A 7 14.41 -0.11 -7.54
C GLU A 7 14.02 0.75 -6.32
N GLU A 8 14.94 1.61 -5.84
CA GLU A 8 14.68 2.53 -4.74
C GLU A 8 13.58 3.56 -5.07
N GLU A 9 13.54 4.07 -6.31
CA GLU A 9 12.45 4.93 -6.76
C GLU A 9 11.11 4.17 -6.74
N TRP A 10 11.07 2.94 -7.25
CA TRP A 10 9.86 2.11 -7.22
C TRP A 10 9.37 1.87 -5.79
N GLN A 11 10.28 1.52 -4.88
CA GLN A 11 9.97 1.30 -3.47
C GLN A 11 9.39 2.56 -2.80
N SER A 12 10.01 3.71 -3.04
CA SER A 12 9.58 5.00 -2.49
C SER A 12 8.21 5.41 -3.03
N ARG A 13 8.02 5.33 -4.35
CA ARG A 13 6.75 5.72 -4.98
C ARG A 13 5.61 4.76 -4.64
N ALA A 14 5.84 3.45 -4.60
CA ALA A 14 4.82 2.49 -4.19
C ALA A 14 4.35 2.72 -2.74
N SER A 15 5.28 3.11 -1.85
CA SER A 15 4.96 3.50 -0.48
C SER A 15 4.19 4.81 -0.40
N ALA A 16 4.58 5.80 -1.20
CA ALA A 16 3.90 7.10 -1.27
C ALA A 16 2.48 6.94 -1.82
N PHE A 17 2.30 6.14 -2.87
CA PHE A 17 1.02 5.82 -3.47
C PHE A 17 0.06 5.20 -2.44
N LEU A 18 0.48 4.16 -1.71
CA LEU A 18 -0.36 3.52 -0.69
C LEU A 18 -0.75 4.51 0.42
N LYS A 19 0.18 5.35 0.89
CA LYS A 19 -0.09 6.38 1.90
C LYS A 19 -1.07 7.43 1.39
N ALA A 20 -0.92 7.86 0.14
CA ALA A 20 -1.83 8.81 -0.50
C ALA A 20 -3.24 8.22 -0.58
N LYS A 21 -3.37 6.98 -1.06
CA LYS A 21 -4.66 6.30 -1.14
C LYS A 21 -5.34 6.10 0.20
N MET A 22 -4.60 5.68 1.23
CA MET A 22 -5.15 5.61 2.60
C MET A 22 -5.68 6.95 3.08
N LYS A 23 -4.99 8.05 2.75
CA LYS A 23 -5.42 9.41 3.09
C LYS A 23 -6.67 9.83 2.29
N GLU A 24 -6.71 9.53 0.99
CA GLU A 24 -7.86 9.81 0.11
C GLU A 24 -9.13 9.07 0.56
N THR A 25 -9.01 7.81 0.97
CA THR A 25 -10.13 6.99 1.45
C THR A 25 -10.47 7.22 2.93
N GLY A 26 -9.70 8.05 3.64
CA GLY A 26 -9.87 8.28 5.08
C GLY A 26 -9.63 7.05 5.96
N VAL A 27 -8.91 6.04 5.45
CA VAL A 27 -8.68 4.78 6.15
C VAL A 27 -7.42 4.90 7.01
N THR A 28 -7.58 4.70 8.33
CA THR A 28 -6.46 4.69 9.27
C THR A 28 -5.69 3.38 9.22
N TYR A 29 -4.47 3.34 9.75
CA TYR A 29 -3.70 2.09 9.88
C TYR A 29 -4.45 1.01 10.67
N VAL A 30 -5.13 1.40 11.76
CA VAL A 30 -5.97 0.51 12.57
C VAL A 30 -7.07 -0.13 11.71
N GLU A 31 -7.75 0.68 10.91
CA GLU A 31 -8.84 0.21 10.05
C GLU A 31 -8.31 -0.66 8.91
N LEU A 32 -7.19 -0.28 8.30
CA LEU A 32 -6.52 -1.09 7.29
C LEU A 32 -6.14 -2.48 7.84
N VAL A 33 -5.60 -2.56 9.05
CA VAL A 33 -5.31 -3.84 9.72
C VAL A 33 -6.57 -4.69 9.87
N LYS A 34 -7.68 -4.10 10.32
CA LYS A 34 -8.95 -4.81 10.47
C LYS A 34 -9.46 -5.34 9.13
N ARG A 35 -9.40 -4.53 8.07
CA ARG A 35 -9.82 -4.93 6.72
C ARG A 35 -8.91 -6.01 6.15
N LEU A 36 -7.60 -5.85 6.24
CA LEU A 36 -6.60 -6.85 5.83
C LEU A 36 -6.81 -8.19 6.56
N LYS A 37 -7.18 -8.17 7.84
CA LYS A 37 -7.52 -9.39 8.59
C LYS A 37 -8.71 -10.14 8.01
N LYS A 38 -9.72 -9.43 7.46
CA LYS A 38 -10.84 -10.06 6.75
C LYS A 38 -10.40 -10.74 5.45
N HIS A 39 -9.33 -10.24 4.83
CA HIS A 39 -8.69 -10.86 3.66
C HIS A 39 -7.65 -11.93 4.03
N GLY A 40 -7.57 -12.35 5.31
CA GLY A 40 -6.65 -13.40 5.78
C GLY A 40 -5.24 -12.92 6.14
N PHE A 41 -4.95 -11.62 6.03
CA PHE A 41 -3.65 -11.04 6.38
C PHE A 41 -3.58 -10.70 7.87
N LYS A 42 -2.66 -11.33 8.59
CA LYS A 42 -2.41 -11.07 10.02
C LYS A 42 -1.37 -9.97 10.20
N GLU A 43 -1.67 -8.78 9.68
CA GLU A 43 -0.79 -7.62 9.78
C GLU A 43 -1.05 -6.84 11.08
N THR A 44 -0.04 -6.11 11.54
CA THR A 44 -0.14 -5.13 12.63
C THR A 44 0.20 -3.74 12.11
N GLU A 45 -0.19 -2.69 12.82
CA GLU A 45 0.12 -1.30 12.44
C GLU A 45 1.63 -1.07 12.30
N ALA A 46 2.41 -1.67 13.20
CA ALA A 46 3.87 -1.64 13.16
C ALA A 46 4.42 -2.36 11.91
N SER A 47 3.89 -3.54 11.56
CA SER A 47 4.30 -4.28 10.35
C SER A 47 4.01 -3.49 9.07
N ILE A 48 2.81 -2.92 8.96
CA ILE A 48 2.41 -2.08 7.81
C ILE A 48 3.32 -0.86 7.71
N THR A 49 3.56 -0.17 8.83
CA THR A 49 4.43 1.00 8.86
C THR A 49 5.86 0.65 8.44
N MET A 50 6.41 -0.48 8.92
CA MET A 50 7.74 -0.93 8.51
C MET A 50 7.81 -1.27 7.02
N LYS A 51 6.79 -1.95 6.47
CA LYS A 51 6.69 -2.25 5.04
C LYS A 51 6.64 -0.98 4.19
N LEU A 52 5.83 0.00 4.60
CA LEU A 52 5.72 1.30 3.93
C LEU A 52 6.91 2.24 4.17
N LYS A 53 7.76 1.95 5.15
CA LYS A 53 9.01 2.67 5.39
C LYS A 53 10.15 2.09 4.55
N ARG A 54 10.19 0.77 4.43
CA ARG A 54 11.18 0.03 3.61
C ARG A 54 10.84 0.04 2.12
N GLY A 55 9.56 0.21 1.77
CA GLY A 55 9.06 0.20 0.40
C GLY A 55 9.12 -1.13 -0.33
N THR A 56 9.53 -2.20 0.36
CA THR A 56 9.45 -3.57 -0.15
C THR A 56 8.37 -4.35 0.57
N PHE A 57 7.34 -4.71 -0.18
CA PHE A 57 6.24 -5.58 0.24
C PHE A 57 5.83 -6.49 -0.91
N ALA A 58 5.27 -7.65 -0.57
CA ALA A 58 4.78 -8.58 -1.57
C ALA A 58 3.62 -7.97 -2.37
N ALA A 59 3.51 -8.32 -3.66
CA ALA A 59 2.38 -7.93 -4.49
C ALA A 59 1.02 -8.35 -3.89
N THR A 60 0.99 -9.50 -3.18
CA THR A 60 -0.20 -9.96 -2.45
C THR A 60 -0.66 -8.98 -1.37
N PHE A 61 0.27 -8.34 -0.66
CA PHE A 61 -0.04 -7.29 0.31
C PHE A 61 -0.58 -6.03 -0.38
N LEU A 62 0.02 -5.63 -1.50
CA LEU A 62 -0.47 -4.49 -2.29
C LEU A 62 -1.92 -4.71 -2.75
N LEU A 63 -2.21 -5.87 -3.35
CA LEU A 63 -3.54 -6.23 -3.81
C LEU A 63 -4.54 -6.29 -2.65
N ALA A 64 -4.14 -6.82 -1.50
CA ALA A 64 -4.98 -6.83 -0.31
C ALA A 64 -5.26 -5.42 0.22
N CYS A 65 -4.29 -4.50 0.17
CA CYS A 65 -4.50 -3.10 0.50
C CYS A 65 -5.45 -2.43 -0.50
N LEU A 66 -5.30 -2.64 -1.81
CA LEU A 66 -6.21 -2.09 -2.82
C LEU A 66 -7.64 -2.59 -2.59
N ALA A 67 -7.82 -3.89 -2.35
CA ALA A 67 -9.11 -4.47 -2.01
C ALA A 67 -9.69 -3.91 -0.70
N ALA A 68 -8.87 -3.76 0.33
CA ALA A 68 -9.27 -3.18 1.62
C ALA A 68 -9.63 -1.69 1.51
N LEU A 69 -9.05 -0.96 0.56
CA LEU A 69 -9.32 0.44 0.29
C LEU A 69 -10.43 0.63 -0.77
N GLU A 70 -11.01 -0.47 -1.28
CA GLU A 70 -12.06 -0.46 -2.30
C GLU A 70 -11.63 0.29 -3.58
N ILE A 71 -10.37 0.10 -3.98
CA ILE A 71 -9.78 0.71 -5.18
C ILE A 71 -9.87 -0.27 -6.34
N ASP A 72 -10.58 0.12 -7.41
CA ASP A 72 -10.77 -0.71 -8.61
C ASP A 72 -9.49 -0.94 -9.42
N GLY A 73 -8.50 -0.04 -9.31
CA GLY A 73 -7.28 -0.17 -10.10
C GLY A 73 -6.18 0.79 -9.72
N VAL A 74 -4.98 0.47 -10.20
CA VAL A 74 -3.76 1.26 -10.06
C VAL A 74 -3.29 1.64 -11.46
N ARG A 75 -2.99 2.92 -11.69
CA ARG A 75 -2.29 3.33 -12.91
C ARG A 75 -0.81 3.39 -12.57
N LEU A 76 0.03 2.84 -13.44
CA LEU A 76 1.48 2.87 -13.25
C LEU A 76 2.06 4.30 -13.22
N GLU A 77 1.32 5.27 -13.75
CA GLU A 77 1.69 6.68 -13.69
C GLU A 77 1.49 7.31 -12.31
N ASP A 78 0.66 6.69 -11.46
CA ASP A 78 0.46 7.10 -10.06
C ASP A 78 1.53 6.48 -9.13
N ILE A 79 2.37 5.58 -9.65
CA ILE A 79 3.45 4.86 -8.95
C ILE A 79 4.82 5.24 -9.51
#